data_AF-A0A2G9V3J3-F1
#
_entry.id   AF-A0A2G9V3J3-F1
#
_cell.length_a   1.000
_cell.length_b   1.000
_cell.length_c   1.000
_cell.angle_alpha   90.00
_cell.angle_beta   90.00
_cell.angle_gamma   90.00
#
_symmetry.space_group_name_H-M   'P 1'
#
loop_
_entity.id
_entity.type
_entity.pdbx_description
1 polymer ?
#
loop_
_entity_poly.entity_id
_entity_poly.type
_entity_poly.pdbx_seq_one_letter_code
_entity_poly.pdbx_strand_id
1 'polypeptide(L)'
;MNTGSLDQDGIAAMLSPFGPTISDDIMEISNNYDFGASHVVSQKENVKKIINAGKSAALFYGDVDTLCNAVHGAQFAASLGLLETAPMKPYIDSEQLPPTIGFLTKYKGLDLLTVRGAGHFVAASNEKPKEALQIFVNFINKTSYDTPVSHDIPYNAPSTMRPLSTTSGSMPTNWDTAPWLITSLPNFDEPLTSKQYSGYLSISNTRKLFYWYIESENDPTKDPVVLWLNGGPGCSSLEGLFLEMGPLRLTYYYRAKNYGANIVRNKWTWNRVASIIYLDAPAGVGFSIDLNSTAHVFTDDEVAHDNLLAVTEWFKGMLIGNGCMDERLLYNSLVGYNYDHTFIDESQYRSAIHKCCPNNSSYGCNFYKMSLDKTNTCYNDATVACAHYNDSTVYLQRADVRRALNIPSIVPKYESCNEDIENTYDVTITHYITQHDNVKQVIEANKKVALFYGDVDSVCNAIHGAQFASELGLKLISPQSIYTDQQQKPPTIGFITQYAGLDFLTVRGAGHFVASSDEKPKEALQLFANFLRGTNYSTPIDYMLSIALMSPGCRQFFTCASKKTSNIVKTGCRPAWVVDQYVDDILDQS
;
A
#
# COMPACT_ATOMS: atom_id res chain seq x y z
N MET A 1 22.20 -39.75 -50.45
CA MET A 1 21.37 -39.68 -51.67
C MET A 1 20.07 -38.99 -51.31
N ASN A 2 19.78 -37.88 -52.01
CA ASN A 2 18.54 -37.10 -52.12
C ASN A 2 17.50 -37.14 -50.97
N THR A 3 17.36 -36.02 -50.27
CA THR A 3 16.14 -35.62 -49.57
C THR A 3 15.44 -34.53 -50.38
N GLY A 4 14.24 -34.85 -50.86
CA GLY A 4 13.38 -33.96 -51.65
C GLY A 4 12.69 -32.89 -50.80
N SER A 5 12.46 -31.75 -51.44
CA SER A 5 11.77 -30.55 -50.96
C SER A 5 10.24 -30.66 -51.08
N LEU A 6 9.52 -30.21 -50.06
CA LEU A 6 8.13 -29.72 -50.03
C LEU A 6 7.99 -29.00 -48.66
N ASP A 7 7.35 -27.86 -48.43
CA ASP A 7 6.90 -26.68 -49.18
C ASP A 7 6.58 -25.61 -48.09
N GLN A 8 6.71 -24.32 -48.37
CA GLN A 8 6.74 -23.25 -47.35
C GLN A 8 5.36 -22.70 -46.90
N ASP A 9 4.24 -23.29 -47.33
CA ASP A 9 2.91 -22.67 -47.19
C ASP A 9 2.00 -23.26 -46.08
N GLY A 10 2.55 -23.99 -45.10
CA GLY A 10 1.76 -24.66 -44.06
C GLY A 10 1.51 -23.91 -42.75
N ILE A 11 2.23 -22.80 -42.48
CA ILE A 11 2.22 -22.15 -41.14
C ILE A 11 1.53 -20.77 -41.15
N ALA A 12 1.06 -20.29 -42.30
CA ALA A 12 0.39 -18.99 -42.41
C ALA A 12 -1.14 -19.01 -42.16
N ALA A 13 -1.75 -20.15 -41.83
CA ALA A 13 -3.22 -20.31 -41.90
C ALA A 13 -3.99 -20.36 -40.56
N MET A 14 -3.38 -20.10 -39.39
CA MET A 14 -4.11 -20.16 -38.10
C MET A 14 -4.25 -18.83 -37.35
N LEU A 15 -3.79 -17.71 -37.90
CA LEU A 15 -3.93 -16.38 -37.27
C LEU A 15 -4.56 -15.34 -38.21
N SER A 16 -5.80 -15.57 -38.62
CA SER A 16 -6.78 -14.51 -38.96
C SER A 16 -8.13 -15.15 -39.22
N PRO A 17 -9.21 -14.68 -38.58
CA PRO A 17 -10.15 -13.91 -39.38
C PRO A 17 -10.83 -12.82 -38.55
N PHE A 18 -10.25 -11.62 -38.46
CA PHE A 18 -10.99 -10.35 -38.38
C PHE A 18 -10.05 -9.22 -38.80
N GLY A 19 -9.85 -9.08 -40.11
CA GLY A 19 -9.48 -7.78 -40.69
C GLY A 19 -10.72 -6.88 -40.71
N PRO A 20 -10.51 -5.56 -40.61
CA PRO A 20 -10.32 -4.87 -41.86
C PRO A 20 -8.92 -4.28 -42.00
N THR A 21 -8.48 -4.27 -43.25
CA THR A 21 -7.37 -3.51 -43.82
C THR A 21 -7.31 -2.10 -43.24
N ILE A 22 -6.18 -1.74 -42.62
CA ILE A 22 -5.84 -0.35 -42.30
C ILE A 22 -5.36 0.29 -43.60
N SER A 23 -6.21 1.13 -44.20
CA SER A 23 -5.77 2.17 -45.14
C SER A 23 -4.90 3.18 -44.38
N ASP A 24 -3.92 3.76 -45.08
CA ASP A 24 -3.19 4.95 -44.64
C ASP A 24 -4.12 6.18 -44.61
N ASP A 25 -5.17 6.14 -43.78
CA ASP A 25 -5.93 7.32 -43.43
C ASP A 25 -5.23 8.02 -42.27
N ILE A 26 -4.55 9.10 -42.63
CA ILE A 26 -4.07 10.14 -41.73
C ILE A 26 -5.27 10.58 -40.88
N MET A 27 -5.35 10.09 -39.63
CA MET A 27 -6.22 10.68 -38.63
C MET A 27 -5.72 12.11 -38.40
N GLU A 28 -6.44 13.09 -38.94
CA GLU A 28 -6.34 14.47 -38.51
C GLU A 28 -6.60 14.52 -37.01
N ILE A 29 -5.52 14.71 -36.25
CA ILE A 29 -5.56 14.99 -34.83
C ILE A 29 -6.31 16.32 -34.67
N SER A 30 -7.41 16.29 -33.91
CA SER A 30 -8.24 17.47 -33.70
C SER A 30 -7.41 18.63 -33.12
N ASN A 31 -7.40 19.76 -33.83
CA ASN A 31 -6.70 20.99 -33.46
C ASN A 31 -7.33 21.76 -32.28
N ASN A 32 -7.95 21.10 -31.30
CA ASN A 32 -8.62 21.81 -30.20
C ASN A 32 -8.59 21.08 -28.85
N TYR A 33 -7.40 20.72 -28.39
CA TYR A 33 -7.14 20.53 -26.96
C TYR A 33 -5.77 21.13 -26.60
N ASP A 34 -5.81 22.34 -26.05
CA ASP A 34 -4.65 23.05 -25.51
C ASP A 34 -4.60 22.82 -23.99
N PHE A 35 -3.78 21.84 -23.58
CA PHE A 35 -3.08 21.87 -22.30
C PHE A 35 -1.58 21.85 -22.62
N GLY A 36 -0.96 23.02 -22.47
CA GLY A 36 0.49 23.28 -22.41
C GLY A 36 1.44 22.09 -22.61
N ALA A 37 2.08 22.07 -23.79
CA ALA A 37 3.42 21.57 -24.10
C ALA A 37 3.97 20.31 -23.36
N SER A 38 4.25 19.27 -24.17
CA SER A 38 5.18 18.14 -23.95
C SER A 38 4.63 16.79 -23.46
N HIS A 39 3.56 16.27 -24.07
CA HIS A 39 3.32 14.82 -24.02
C HIS A 39 3.95 14.14 -25.23
N VAL A 40 5.10 13.50 -25.01
CA VAL A 40 5.69 12.55 -25.97
C VAL A 40 4.77 11.34 -26.03
N VAL A 41 3.98 11.23 -27.10
CA VAL A 41 3.02 10.11 -27.32
C VAL A 41 3.76 8.79 -27.54
N SER A 42 5.02 8.81 -27.98
CA SER A 42 5.87 7.63 -28.12
C SER A 42 7.35 7.96 -27.99
N GLN A 43 8.10 7.17 -27.22
CA GLN A 43 9.56 7.32 -27.06
C GLN A 43 10.37 6.70 -28.22
N LYS A 44 9.70 6.25 -29.29
CA LYS A 44 10.30 5.49 -30.39
C LYS A 44 11.48 6.21 -31.04
N GLU A 45 11.31 7.48 -31.39
CA GLU A 45 12.35 8.26 -32.07
C GLU A 45 13.52 8.60 -31.12
N ASN A 46 13.25 8.81 -29.82
CA ASN A 46 14.28 9.04 -28.82
C ASN A 46 15.18 7.81 -28.61
N VAL A 47 14.59 6.61 -28.53
CA VAL A 47 15.35 5.36 -28.42
C VAL A 47 16.19 5.11 -29.69
N LYS A 48 15.64 5.38 -30.88
CA LYS A 48 16.41 5.29 -32.14
C LYS A 48 17.60 6.25 -32.18
N LYS A 49 17.43 7.50 -31.71
CA LYS A 49 18.55 8.47 -31.64
C LYS A 49 19.71 7.94 -30.80
N ILE A 50 19.41 7.39 -29.61
CA ILE A 50 20.42 6.80 -28.71
C ILE A 50 21.18 5.66 -29.41
N ILE A 51 20.45 4.77 -30.08
CA ILE A 51 21.03 3.61 -30.76
C ILE A 51 21.86 4.03 -31.98
N ASN A 52 21.37 4.99 -32.77
CA ASN A 52 22.08 5.52 -33.94
C ASN A 52 23.38 6.25 -33.57
N ALA A 53 23.45 6.82 -32.36
CA ALA A 53 24.66 7.38 -31.79
C ALA A 53 25.66 6.31 -31.26
N GLY A 54 25.41 5.03 -31.55
CA GLY A 54 26.26 3.92 -31.11
C GLY A 54 26.19 3.63 -29.61
N LYS A 55 25.19 4.16 -28.90
CA LYS A 55 24.97 3.87 -27.48
C LYS A 55 24.02 2.68 -27.33
N SER A 56 24.17 1.92 -26.24
CA SER A 56 23.26 0.83 -25.92
C SER A 56 22.13 1.32 -25.02
N ALA A 57 20.93 0.81 -25.22
CA ALA A 57 19.81 0.95 -24.30
C ALA A 57 19.44 -0.40 -23.69
N ALA A 58 18.89 -0.37 -22.47
CA ALA A 58 18.20 -1.51 -21.88
C ALA A 58 16.80 -1.08 -21.49
N LEU A 59 15.82 -1.89 -21.85
CA LEU A 59 14.45 -1.80 -21.36
C LEU A 59 14.22 -3.04 -20.49
N PHE A 60 13.79 -2.84 -19.26
CA PHE A 60 13.46 -3.95 -18.36
C PHE A 60 12.07 -3.74 -17.78
N TYR A 61 11.35 -4.84 -17.65
CA TYR A 61 9.96 -4.86 -17.19
C TYR A 61 9.76 -5.93 -16.13
N GLY A 62 8.87 -5.66 -15.19
CA GLY A 62 8.31 -6.73 -14.39
C GLY A 62 7.40 -7.62 -15.23
N ASP A 63 7.50 -8.94 -15.09
CA ASP A 63 6.64 -9.85 -15.84
C ASP A 63 5.20 -9.94 -15.31
N VAL A 64 4.95 -9.44 -14.10
CA VAL A 64 3.60 -9.29 -13.52
C VAL A 64 3.09 -7.84 -13.52
N ASP A 65 3.84 -6.88 -14.08
CA ASP A 65 3.31 -5.53 -14.31
C ASP A 65 2.18 -5.58 -15.33
N THR A 66 0.97 -5.14 -14.96
CA THR A 66 -0.19 -5.07 -15.85
C THR A 66 -0.40 -3.67 -16.46
N LEU A 67 0.22 -2.63 -15.88
CA LEU A 67 0.12 -1.23 -16.33
C LEU A 67 1.08 -0.93 -17.48
N CYS A 68 2.37 -1.18 -17.28
CA CYS A 68 3.41 -1.02 -18.29
C CYS A 68 4.02 -2.38 -18.62
N ASN A 69 3.16 -3.33 -19.00
CA ASN A 69 3.52 -4.74 -19.09
C ASN A 69 4.63 -5.07 -20.09
N ALA A 70 5.30 -6.20 -19.86
CA ALA A 70 6.38 -6.70 -20.70
C ALA A 70 5.95 -6.95 -22.17
N VAL A 71 4.67 -7.24 -22.42
CA VAL A 71 4.13 -7.42 -23.78
C VAL A 71 4.14 -6.11 -24.56
N HIS A 72 3.71 -5.01 -23.92
CA HIS A 72 3.84 -3.66 -24.47
C HIS A 72 5.31 -3.31 -24.73
N GLY A 73 6.21 -3.61 -23.79
CA GLY A 73 7.65 -3.44 -23.97
C GLY A 73 8.21 -4.19 -25.19
N ALA A 74 7.77 -5.43 -25.39
CA ALA A 74 8.13 -6.24 -26.55
C ALA A 74 7.57 -5.69 -27.86
N GLN A 75 6.31 -5.26 -27.87
CA GLN A 75 5.69 -4.60 -29.03
C GLN A 75 6.40 -3.29 -29.38
N PHE A 76 6.74 -2.48 -28.38
CA PHE A 76 7.53 -1.26 -28.57
C PHE A 76 8.91 -1.58 -29.17
N ALA A 77 9.64 -2.55 -28.61
CA ALA A 77 10.95 -2.97 -29.10
C ALA A 77 10.89 -3.49 -30.55
N ALA A 78 9.91 -4.34 -30.86
CA ALA A 78 9.67 -4.81 -32.23
C ALA A 78 9.35 -3.66 -33.19
N SER A 79 8.56 -2.68 -32.74
CA SER A 79 8.19 -1.52 -33.57
C SER A 79 9.38 -0.64 -33.95
N LEU A 80 10.51 -0.70 -33.21
CA LEU A 80 11.73 0.06 -33.53
C LEU A 80 12.37 -0.41 -34.84
N GLY A 81 12.07 -1.63 -35.31
CA GLY A 81 12.64 -2.20 -36.54
C GLY A 81 14.13 -2.54 -36.43
N LEU A 82 14.63 -2.77 -35.20
CA LEU A 82 16.01 -3.15 -34.96
C LEU A 82 16.24 -4.63 -35.31
N LEU A 83 17.45 -4.95 -35.77
CA LEU A 83 17.84 -6.33 -36.03
C LEU A 83 17.88 -7.12 -34.72
N GLU A 84 17.09 -8.19 -34.60
CA GLU A 84 17.21 -9.15 -33.51
C GLU A 84 18.52 -9.93 -33.65
N THR A 85 19.34 -9.89 -32.61
CA THR A 85 20.67 -10.54 -32.56
C THR A 85 20.68 -11.79 -31.70
N ALA A 86 19.72 -11.92 -30.78
CA ALA A 86 19.46 -13.15 -30.06
C ALA A 86 17.98 -13.23 -29.66
N PRO A 87 17.32 -14.39 -29.88
CA PRO A 87 15.94 -14.58 -29.48
C PRO A 87 15.79 -14.61 -27.97
N MET A 88 14.54 -14.48 -27.52
CA MET A 88 14.18 -14.53 -26.11
C MET A 88 14.72 -15.81 -25.47
N LYS A 89 15.57 -15.65 -24.45
CA LYS A 89 16.10 -16.75 -23.65
C LYS A 89 16.04 -16.41 -22.16
N PRO A 90 15.91 -17.39 -21.26
CA PRO A 90 16.04 -17.13 -19.83
C PRO A 90 17.46 -16.64 -19.52
N TYR A 91 17.58 -15.75 -18.55
CA TYR A 91 18.85 -15.46 -17.87
C TYR A 91 18.75 -15.82 -16.39
N ILE A 92 19.89 -16.11 -15.79
CA ILE A 92 19.95 -16.76 -14.48
C ILE A 92 20.73 -15.98 -13.43
N ASP A 93 20.39 -16.24 -12.18
CA ASP A 93 21.28 -16.07 -11.04
C ASP A 93 21.52 -17.46 -10.42
N SER A 94 22.75 -17.95 -10.53
CA SER A 94 23.13 -19.26 -10.01
C SER A 94 23.09 -19.36 -8.47
N GLU A 95 23.01 -18.23 -7.77
CA GLU A 95 22.90 -18.16 -6.31
C GLU A 95 21.44 -18.22 -5.82
N GLN A 96 20.46 -18.34 -6.73
CA GLN A 96 19.03 -18.35 -6.40
C GLN A 96 18.31 -19.62 -6.87
N LEU A 97 17.19 -19.93 -6.22
CA LEU A 97 16.29 -21.04 -6.58
C LEU A 97 14.84 -20.53 -6.69
N PRO A 98 14.17 -20.66 -7.85
CA PRO A 98 14.70 -21.17 -9.11
C PRO A 98 15.73 -20.20 -9.72
N PRO A 99 16.77 -20.70 -10.41
CA PRO A 99 17.87 -19.86 -10.88
C PRO A 99 17.45 -18.91 -12.01
N THR A 100 16.33 -19.16 -12.69
CA THR A 100 15.83 -18.28 -13.74
C THR A 100 15.14 -17.05 -13.13
N ILE A 101 15.79 -15.89 -13.32
CA ILE A 101 15.32 -14.59 -12.77
C ILE A 101 14.63 -13.71 -13.81
N GLY A 102 14.61 -14.11 -15.08
CA GLY A 102 13.85 -13.42 -16.13
C GLY A 102 14.19 -13.88 -17.54
N PHE A 103 13.69 -13.16 -18.55
CA PHE A 103 13.98 -13.40 -19.97
C PHE A 103 14.69 -12.21 -20.60
N LEU A 104 15.54 -12.49 -21.58
CA LEU A 104 16.32 -11.50 -22.33
C LEU A 104 16.13 -11.74 -23.82
N THR A 105 15.75 -10.70 -24.55
CA THR A 105 15.80 -10.61 -26.01
C THR A 105 16.79 -9.54 -26.39
N LYS A 106 17.70 -9.81 -27.34
CA LYS A 106 18.70 -8.83 -27.77
C LYS A 106 18.43 -8.33 -29.17
N TYR A 107 18.31 -7.02 -29.31
CA TYR A 107 18.33 -6.30 -30.57
C TYR A 107 19.66 -5.56 -30.74
N LYS A 108 20.02 -5.20 -31.96
CA LYS A 108 21.20 -4.37 -32.24
C LYS A 108 21.06 -3.02 -31.52
N GLY A 109 21.82 -2.85 -30.44
CA GLY A 109 21.86 -1.64 -29.62
C GLY A 109 20.80 -1.56 -28.51
N LEU A 110 19.93 -2.57 -28.37
CA LEU A 110 18.86 -2.60 -27.35
C LEU A 110 18.75 -3.99 -26.71
N ASP A 111 18.89 -4.05 -25.39
CA ASP A 111 18.54 -5.23 -24.61
C ASP A 111 17.11 -5.07 -24.05
N LEU A 112 16.24 -6.05 -24.28
CA LEU A 112 14.92 -6.11 -23.68
C LEU A 112 14.89 -7.23 -22.64
N LEU A 113 14.60 -6.89 -21.39
CA LEU A 113 14.59 -7.81 -20.27
C LEU A 113 13.21 -7.87 -19.60
N THR A 114 12.88 -9.04 -19.07
CA THR A 114 11.85 -9.19 -18.05
C THR A 114 12.49 -9.61 -16.73
N VAL A 115 11.82 -9.33 -15.62
CA VAL A 115 12.23 -9.76 -14.28
C VAL A 115 11.09 -10.57 -13.69
N ARG A 116 11.40 -11.81 -13.35
CA ARG A 116 10.43 -12.80 -12.92
C ARG A 116 9.85 -12.45 -11.55
N GLY A 117 8.53 -12.41 -11.47
CA GLY A 117 7.78 -12.07 -10.25
C GLY A 117 7.96 -10.62 -9.81
N ALA A 118 8.29 -9.69 -10.71
CA ALA A 118 8.37 -8.26 -10.42
C ALA A 118 7.17 -7.51 -11.02
N GLY A 119 6.63 -6.54 -10.27
CA GLY A 119 5.61 -5.60 -10.72
C GLY A 119 6.18 -4.35 -11.42
N HIS A 120 5.42 -3.26 -11.38
CA HIS A 120 5.78 -2.00 -12.04
C HIS A 120 7.09 -1.40 -11.52
N PHE A 121 7.37 -1.57 -10.23
CA PHE A 121 8.56 -1.01 -9.56
C PHE A 121 9.64 -2.08 -9.34
N VAL A 122 10.18 -2.65 -10.43
CA VAL A 122 11.12 -3.79 -10.40
C VAL A 122 12.24 -3.68 -9.34
N ALA A 123 12.82 -2.50 -9.16
CA ALA A 123 13.94 -2.26 -8.23
C ALA A 123 13.51 -1.90 -6.78
N ALA A 124 12.22 -1.90 -6.46
CA ALA A 124 11.74 -1.61 -5.12
C ALA A 124 12.17 -2.71 -4.14
N SER A 125 12.30 -2.34 -2.86
CA SER A 125 12.79 -3.25 -1.82
C SER A 125 11.90 -4.47 -1.59
N ASN A 126 10.61 -4.36 -1.92
CA ASN A 126 9.61 -5.43 -1.82
C ASN A 126 9.41 -6.20 -3.14
N GLU A 127 10.15 -5.87 -4.21
CA GLU A 127 9.97 -6.44 -5.55
C GLU A 127 11.14 -7.39 -5.89
N LYS A 128 12.06 -6.96 -6.75
CA LYS A 128 13.23 -7.73 -7.19
C LYS A 128 14.50 -6.84 -7.24
N PRO A 129 14.90 -6.23 -6.10
CA PRO A 129 16.00 -5.26 -6.06
C PRO A 129 17.36 -5.90 -6.35
N LYS A 130 17.55 -7.17 -6.00
CA LYS A 130 18.74 -7.97 -6.29
C LYS A 130 18.89 -8.21 -7.80
N GLU A 131 17.81 -8.64 -8.45
CA GLU A 131 17.75 -8.91 -9.88
C GLU A 131 17.92 -7.60 -10.67
N ALA A 132 17.26 -6.52 -10.23
CA ALA A 132 17.41 -5.20 -10.82
C ALA A 132 18.87 -4.70 -10.74
N LEU A 133 19.54 -4.91 -9.61
CA LEU A 133 20.95 -4.58 -9.45
C LEU A 133 21.83 -5.42 -10.39
N GLN A 134 21.57 -6.71 -10.52
CA GLN A 134 22.27 -7.59 -11.47
C GLN A 134 22.09 -7.11 -12.92
N ILE A 135 20.88 -6.75 -13.33
CA ILE A 135 20.60 -6.15 -14.65
C ILE A 135 21.41 -4.88 -14.85
N PHE A 136 21.37 -3.96 -13.89
CA PHE A 136 22.05 -2.68 -13.97
C PHE A 136 23.57 -2.82 -14.09
N VAL A 137 24.18 -3.61 -13.19
CA VAL A 137 25.64 -3.84 -13.17
C VAL A 137 26.09 -4.55 -14.45
N ASN A 138 25.37 -5.59 -14.89
CA ASN A 138 25.74 -6.33 -16.10
C ASN A 138 25.56 -5.50 -17.38
N PHE A 139 24.51 -4.67 -17.44
CA PHE A 139 24.31 -3.74 -18.55
C PHE A 139 25.41 -2.69 -18.65
N ILE A 140 25.86 -2.13 -17.52
CA ILE A 140 26.94 -1.14 -17.47
C ILE A 140 28.28 -1.78 -17.82
N ASN A 141 28.59 -2.92 -17.21
CA ASN A 141 29.88 -3.59 -17.39
C ASN A 141 29.97 -4.38 -18.70
N LYS A 142 28.88 -4.48 -19.47
CA LYS A 142 28.78 -5.26 -20.71
C LYS A 142 29.14 -6.74 -20.49
N THR A 143 28.79 -7.27 -19.32
CA THR A 143 28.95 -8.68 -18.95
C THR A 143 27.68 -9.47 -19.27
N SER A 144 27.74 -10.81 -19.15
CA SER A 144 26.53 -11.62 -19.31
C SER A 144 25.52 -11.25 -18.23
N TYR A 145 24.23 -11.20 -18.57
CA TYR A 145 23.17 -11.07 -17.56
C TYR A 145 23.10 -12.30 -16.64
N ASP A 146 23.73 -13.41 -17.03
CA ASP A 146 23.89 -14.62 -16.20
C ASP A 146 24.99 -14.48 -15.13
N THR A 147 25.71 -13.36 -15.09
CA THR A 147 26.78 -13.12 -14.09
C THR A 147 26.16 -12.62 -12.78
N PRO A 148 26.19 -13.40 -11.69
CA PRO A 148 25.69 -12.96 -10.39
C PRO A 148 26.50 -11.76 -9.89
N VAL A 149 25.81 -10.85 -9.19
CA VAL A 149 26.45 -9.71 -8.54
C VAL A 149 26.49 -9.98 -7.05
N SER A 150 27.66 -9.87 -6.43
CA SER A 150 27.80 -10.06 -4.98
C SER A 150 27.13 -8.92 -4.21
N HIS A 151 26.37 -9.27 -3.18
CA HIS A 151 25.59 -8.36 -2.34
C HIS A 151 26.35 -7.91 -1.08
N ASP A 152 27.50 -8.53 -0.81
CA ASP A 152 28.32 -8.30 0.37
C ASP A 152 29.35 -7.19 0.12
N ILE A 153 28.90 -5.99 -0.24
CA ILE A 153 29.77 -4.83 -0.13
C ILE A 153 29.75 -4.40 1.34
N PRO A 154 30.87 -4.47 2.09
CA PRO A 154 30.89 -4.02 3.48
C PRO A 154 30.54 -2.54 3.52
N TYR A 155 29.39 -2.23 4.12
CA TYR A 155 29.02 -0.85 4.40
C TYR A 155 29.94 -0.31 5.51
N ASN A 156 30.99 0.41 5.13
CA ASN A 156 31.81 1.15 6.07
C ASN A 156 31.08 2.45 6.45
N ALA A 157 30.41 2.45 7.60
CA ALA A 157 29.69 3.61 8.11
C ALA A 157 30.63 4.82 8.29
N PRO A 158 30.29 6.03 7.77
CA PRO A 158 31.11 7.23 7.98
C PRO A 158 31.05 7.71 9.44
N SER A 159 32.22 7.81 10.08
CA SER A 159 32.50 8.07 11.51
C SER A 159 32.16 9.47 12.04
N THR A 160 31.14 10.15 11.51
CA THR A 160 30.76 11.50 11.97
C THR A 160 29.28 11.58 12.30
N MET A 161 28.89 11.09 13.48
CA MET A 161 27.62 11.49 14.09
C MET A 161 27.72 12.96 14.51
N ARG A 162 26.80 13.79 14.03
CA ARG A 162 26.56 15.12 14.61
C ARG A 162 25.78 14.89 15.91
N PRO A 163 26.11 15.51 17.05
CA PRO A 163 25.41 15.25 18.29
C PRO A 163 23.94 15.67 18.14
N LEU A 164 23.03 14.72 18.37
CA LEU A 164 21.61 15.02 18.57
C LEU A 164 21.48 15.93 19.79
N SER A 165 20.67 16.98 19.66
CA SER A 165 20.28 17.85 20.78
C SER A 165 19.62 17.01 21.87
N THR A 166 20.38 16.69 22.92
CA THR A 166 19.89 16.00 24.10
C THR A 166 19.13 17.00 24.97
N THR A 167 17.81 17.04 24.86
CA THR A 167 16.98 17.50 25.97
C THR A 167 17.22 16.58 27.16
N SER A 168 17.88 17.10 28.19
CA SER A 168 18.48 16.39 29.33
C SER A 168 17.49 15.94 30.41
N GLY A 169 16.27 15.56 30.04
CA GLY A 169 15.28 15.02 30.98
C GLY A 169 15.50 13.53 31.25
N SER A 170 15.39 13.09 32.51
CA SER A 170 15.25 11.67 32.85
C SER A 170 13.95 11.10 32.29
N MET A 171 13.91 9.82 31.93
CA MET A 171 12.65 9.16 31.54
C MET A 171 11.70 9.10 32.75
N PRO A 172 10.37 9.21 32.54
CA PRO A 172 9.38 9.06 33.61
C PRO A 172 9.46 7.69 34.29
N THR A 173 9.23 7.64 35.60
CA THR A 173 9.27 6.40 36.40
C THR A 173 7.90 5.94 36.90
N ASN A 174 6.83 6.70 36.64
CA ASN A 174 5.47 6.49 37.14
C ASN A 174 4.42 6.62 36.04
N TRP A 175 3.21 6.10 36.30
CA TRP A 175 2.03 6.23 35.46
C TRP A 175 1.28 7.51 35.87
N ASP A 176 1.53 8.63 35.20
CA ASP A 176 0.74 9.84 35.46
C ASP A 176 -0.72 9.59 35.09
N THR A 177 -1.63 9.92 36.02
CA THR A 177 -3.08 9.72 35.83
C THR A 177 -3.71 10.76 34.92
N ALA A 178 -3.04 11.90 34.70
CA ALA A 178 -3.48 12.94 33.79
C ALA A 178 -2.92 12.69 32.37
N PRO A 179 -3.70 12.93 31.30
CA PRO A 179 -3.20 12.90 29.92
C PRO A 179 -1.99 13.81 29.75
N TRP A 180 -0.92 13.29 29.15
CA TRP A 180 0.30 14.04 28.88
C TRP A 180 0.16 14.84 27.59
N LEU A 181 0.25 16.17 27.66
CA LEU A 181 0.24 17.02 26.47
C LEU A 181 1.60 16.95 25.75
N ILE A 182 1.58 16.44 24.52
CA ILE A 182 2.77 16.37 23.67
C ILE A 182 2.95 17.74 22.99
N THR A 183 3.97 18.48 23.42
CA THR A 183 4.25 19.86 22.93
C THR A 183 5.15 19.89 21.71
N SER A 184 6.02 18.90 21.53
CA SER A 184 6.93 18.79 20.39
C SER A 184 7.35 17.34 20.18
N LEU A 185 7.50 16.92 18.92
CA LEU A 185 8.05 15.61 18.56
C LEU A 185 9.47 15.76 17.99
N PRO A 186 10.42 14.89 18.36
CA PRO A 186 11.77 14.91 17.78
C PRO A 186 11.73 14.74 16.26
N ASN A 187 12.56 15.52 15.54
CA ASN A 187 12.68 15.46 14.08
C ASN A 187 11.35 15.64 13.33
N PHE A 188 10.54 16.56 13.83
CA PHE A 188 9.33 17.04 13.18
C PHE A 188 9.39 18.55 13.07
N ASP A 189 9.69 19.05 11.88
CA ASP A 189 9.90 20.49 11.66
C ASP A 189 8.58 21.25 11.40
N GLU A 190 7.46 20.54 11.29
CA GLU A 190 6.13 21.10 11.05
C GLU A 190 5.22 20.85 12.26
N PRO A 191 4.83 21.85 13.05
CA PRO A 191 3.92 21.62 14.18
C PRO A 191 2.51 21.22 13.69
N LEU A 192 1.86 20.27 14.38
CA LEU A 192 0.43 20.02 14.19
C LEU A 192 -0.36 21.23 14.71
N THR A 193 -1.46 21.57 14.04
CA THR A 193 -2.40 22.58 14.54
C THR A 193 -3.26 22.04 15.69
N SER A 194 -3.49 20.72 15.71
CA SER A 194 -4.20 20.02 16.77
C SER A 194 -3.36 19.80 18.02
N LYS A 195 -3.99 19.84 19.19
CA LYS A 195 -3.37 19.30 20.40
C LYS A 195 -3.34 17.78 20.30
N GLN A 196 -2.32 17.21 20.93
CA GLN A 196 -2.11 15.78 20.98
C GLN A 196 -1.67 15.37 22.38
N TYR A 197 -2.18 14.23 22.81
CA TYR A 197 -2.02 13.71 24.15
C TYR A 197 -1.62 12.25 24.09
N SER A 198 -0.72 11.83 24.97
CA SER A 198 -0.46 10.43 25.23
C SER A 198 -0.80 10.07 26.68
N GLY A 199 -1.07 8.79 26.93
CA GLY A 199 -1.31 8.34 28.28
C GLY A 199 -1.65 6.86 28.36
N TYR A 200 -2.10 6.44 29.54
CA TYR A 200 -2.44 5.06 29.83
C TYR A 200 -3.85 4.94 30.43
N LEU A 201 -4.66 4.06 29.86
CA LEU A 201 -5.91 3.62 30.45
C LEU A 201 -5.63 2.46 31.41
N SER A 202 -6.07 2.61 32.66
CA SER A 202 -5.93 1.57 33.68
C SER A 202 -7.10 0.60 33.62
N ILE A 203 -6.87 -0.54 32.97
CA ILE A 203 -7.88 -1.60 32.82
C ILE A 203 -7.94 -2.48 34.07
N SER A 204 -6.77 -2.82 34.62
CA SER A 204 -6.67 -3.53 35.90
C SER A 204 -5.51 -2.97 36.74
N ASN A 205 -5.23 -3.64 37.87
CA ASN A 205 -4.04 -3.36 38.66
C ASN A 205 -2.74 -3.58 37.87
N THR A 206 -2.76 -4.43 36.84
CA THR A 206 -1.56 -4.87 36.12
C THR A 206 -1.57 -4.47 34.65
N ARG A 207 -2.75 -4.39 34.03
CA ARG A 207 -2.90 -4.08 32.60
C ARG A 207 -3.15 -2.60 32.38
N LYS A 208 -2.31 -2.01 31.53
CA LYS A 208 -2.36 -0.59 31.11
C LYS A 208 -2.35 -0.52 29.59
N LEU A 209 -3.34 0.14 29.00
CA LEU A 209 -3.39 0.36 27.55
C LEU A 209 -2.88 1.76 27.20
N PHE A 210 -1.85 1.85 26.37
CA PHE A 210 -1.33 3.09 25.85
C PHE A 210 -2.28 3.67 24.80
N TYR A 211 -2.51 4.98 24.86
CA TYR A 211 -3.21 5.70 23.81
C TYR A 211 -2.42 6.92 23.36
N TRP A 212 -2.60 7.26 22.07
CA TRP A 212 -2.25 8.56 21.51
C TRP A 212 -3.51 9.21 20.95
N TYR A 213 -3.98 10.27 21.60
CA TYR A 213 -5.15 11.05 21.21
C TYR A 213 -4.73 12.31 20.47
N ILE A 214 -5.29 12.57 19.29
CA ILE A 214 -5.03 13.77 18.50
C ILE A 214 -6.35 14.44 18.17
N GLU A 215 -6.51 15.70 18.56
CA GLU A 215 -7.71 16.50 18.32
C GLU A 215 -7.98 16.72 16.82
N SER A 216 -9.24 16.95 16.46
CA SER A 216 -9.60 17.40 15.11
C SER A 216 -8.91 18.73 14.76
N GLU A 217 -8.43 18.85 13.53
CA GLU A 217 -7.86 20.08 12.98
C GLU A 217 -8.93 21.11 12.56
N ASN A 218 -10.20 20.70 12.49
CA ASN A 218 -11.31 21.58 12.13
C ASN A 218 -11.96 22.23 13.37
N ASP A 219 -12.83 21.52 14.09
CA ASP A 219 -13.41 21.98 15.36
C ASP A 219 -13.50 20.81 16.35
N PRO A 220 -12.48 20.59 17.20
CA PRO A 220 -12.45 19.45 18.11
C PRO A 220 -13.53 19.48 19.20
N THR A 221 -14.28 20.58 19.35
CA THR A 221 -15.43 20.66 20.26
C THR A 221 -16.73 20.16 19.64
N LYS A 222 -16.79 20.06 18.32
CA LYS A 222 -17.99 19.62 17.56
C LYS A 222 -17.75 18.37 16.74
N ASP A 223 -16.52 18.18 16.26
CA ASP A 223 -16.17 17.06 15.41
C ASP A 223 -16.18 15.74 16.20
N PRO A 224 -16.46 14.60 15.52
CA PRO A 224 -16.55 13.30 16.19
C PRO A 224 -15.22 12.87 16.83
N VAL A 225 -15.32 12.10 17.91
CA VAL A 225 -14.20 11.30 18.43
C VAL A 225 -14.27 9.90 17.84
N VAL A 226 -13.15 9.41 17.32
CA VAL A 226 -13.02 8.10 16.68
C VAL A 226 -11.95 7.29 17.40
N LEU A 227 -12.30 6.08 17.82
CA LEU A 227 -11.33 5.07 18.24
C LEU A 227 -10.81 4.37 16.99
N TRP A 228 -9.50 4.27 16.85
CA TRP A 228 -8.82 3.49 15.83
C TRP A 228 -8.07 2.32 16.46
N LEU A 229 -8.27 1.12 15.89
CA LEU A 229 -7.65 -0.13 16.30
C LEU A 229 -7.03 -0.81 15.08
N ASN A 230 -5.72 -1.09 15.13
CA ASN A 230 -5.08 -2.02 14.20
C ASN A 230 -5.32 -3.48 14.64
N GLY A 231 -5.03 -4.42 13.73
CA GLY A 231 -5.31 -5.85 13.90
C GLY A 231 -4.11 -6.68 14.37
N GLY A 232 -3.73 -7.67 13.55
CA GLY A 232 -2.76 -8.71 13.89
C GLY A 232 -3.45 -10.07 14.00
N PRO A 233 -3.77 -10.58 15.21
CA PRO A 233 -3.82 -9.87 16.50
C PRO A 233 -2.43 -9.54 17.08
N GLY A 234 -2.35 -8.47 17.88
CA GLY A 234 -1.12 -8.08 18.56
C GLY A 234 -0.36 -6.92 17.90
N CYS A 235 -0.92 -6.28 16.88
CA CYS A 235 -0.29 -5.15 16.19
C CYS A 235 -0.75 -3.79 16.75
N SER A 236 0.19 -2.86 16.80
CA SER A 236 0.05 -1.53 17.38
C SER A 236 -0.82 -0.61 16.53
N SER A 237 -1.69 0.16 17.20
CA SER A 237 -2.52 1.16 16.52
C SER A 237 -1.74 2.40 16.10
N LEU A 238 -0.47 2.50 16.50
CA LEU A 238 0.45 3.51 15.99
C LEU A 238 0.85 3.24 14.53
N GLU A 239 0.62 2.04 13.98
CA GLU A 239 0.68 1.82 12.53
C GLU A 239 -0.34 2.67 11.80
N GLY A 240 -1.59 2.69 12.25
CA GLY A 240 -2.61 3.60 11.75
C GLY A 240 -2.17 5.07 11.81
N LEU A 241 -1.47 5.45 12.89
CA LEU A 241 -0.97 6.80 13.09
C LEU A 241 0.13 7.18 12.08
N PHE A 242 1.14 6.33 11.89
CA PHE A 242 2.35 6.65 11.10
C PHE A 242 2.32 6.18 9.65
N LEU A 243 1.56 5.13 9.33
CA LEU A 243 1.54 4.49 8.01
C LEU A 243 0.24 4.78 7.27
N GLU A 244 -0.89 4.75 7.97
CA GLU A 244 -2.21 4.77 7.34
C GLU A 244 -2.89 6.15 7.33
N MET A 245 -3.71 6.52 8.31
CA MET A 245 -4.55 7.73 8.26
C MET A 245 -4.09 8.85 9.19
N GLY A 246 -3.16 8.56 10.10
CA GLY A 246 -2.74 9.55 11.07
C GLY A 246 -1.94 10.70 10.49
N PRO A 247 -1.65 11.71 11.33
CA PRO A 247 -1.13 12.98 10.87
C PRO A 247 0.38 12.96 10.58
N LEU A 248 1.05 11.87 10.95
CA LEU A 248 2.49 11.72 10.88
C LEU A 248 2.85 10.68 9.81
N ARG A 249 3.96 10.91 9.11
CA ARG A 249 4.55 9.98 8.15
C ARG A 249 6.02 9.87 8.39
N LEU A 250 6.54 8.66 8.33
CA LEU A 250 7.97 8.44 8.38
C LEU A 250 8.55 8.73 7.00
N THR A 251 9.70 9.41 6.95
CA THR A 251 10.40 9.63 5.68
C THR A 251 11.58 8.70 5.52
N TYR A 252 11.61 8.00 4.38
CA TYR A 252 12.74 7.23 3.90
C TYR A 252 13.68 8.10 3.09
N TYR A 253 14.33 9.08 3.73
CA TYR A 253 15.44 9.75 3.08
C TYR A 253 16.65 8.82 3.09
N TYR A 254 16.87 8.09 1.97
CA TYR A 254 18.06 7.26 1.68
C TYR A 254 19.41 7.99 1.85
N ARG A 255 19.42 9.32 2.07
CA ARG A 255 20.63 10.13 2.33
C ARG A 255 20.78 10.61 3.77
N ALA A 256 19.78 10.43 4.63
CA ALA A 256 19.90 10.77 6.04
C ALA A 256 20.46 9.56 6.79
N LYS A 257 21.48 9.77 7.62
CA LYS A 257 22.14 8.73 8.44
C LYS A 257 21.23 7.94 9.40
N ASN A 258 19.91 8.21 9.39
CA ASN A 258 18.94 7.69 10.32
C ASN A 258 17.65 7.30 9.56
N TYR A 259 17.57 6.04 9.10
CA TYR A 259 16.36 5.45 8.53
C TYR A 259 15.15 5.67 9.46
N GLY A 260 14.04 6.22 8.94
CA GLY A 260 12.81 6.41 9.71
C GLY A 260 12.87 7.43 10.85
N ALA A 261 13.98 8.16 11.04
CA ALA A 261 14.11 9.05 12.18
C ALA A 261 13.43 10.41 12.00
N ASN A 262 12.99 10.76 10.80
CA ASN A 262 12.28 12.01 10.54
C ASN A 262 10.82 11.72 10.23
N ILE A 263 9.96 12.58 10.74
CA ILE A 263 8.53 12.54 10.47
C ILE A 263 8.11 13.78 9.70
N VAL A 264 7.15 13.61 8.79
CA VAL A 264 6.54 14.69 7.99
C VAL A 264 5.02 14.63 8.11
N ARG A 265 4.37 15.71 7.70
CA ARG A 265 2.91 15.85 7.77
C ARG A 265 2.21 14.98 6.72
N ASN A 266 1.26 14.16 7.15
CA ASN A 266 0.27 13.57 6.26
C ASN A 266 -0.79 14.61 5.87
N LYS A 267 -0.76 15.07 4.62
CA LYS A 267 -1.77 16.00 4.11
C LYS A 267 -3.18 15.40 3.99
N TRP A 268 -3.33 14.08 4.02
CA TRP A 268 -4.62 13.37 3.91
C TRP A 268 -5.12 12.81 5.23
N THR A 269 -4.65 13.35 6.36
CA THR A 269 -4.99 12.77 7.66
C THR A 269 -6.48 12.82 7.95
N TRP A 270 -6.99 11.77 8.60
CA TRP A 270 -8.35 11.71 9.08
C TRP A 270 -8.60 12.68 10.24
N ASN A 271 -7.55 13.12 10.94
CA ASN A 271 -7.65 14.18 11.96
C ASN A 271 -8.15 15.52 11.41
N ARG A 272 -8.30 15.69 10.09
CA ARG A 272 -8.93 16.87 9.49
C ARG A 272 -10.40 17.06 9.85
N VAL A 273 -11.10 15.96 10.18
CA VAL A 273 -12.56 15.95 10.38
C VAL A 273 -13.00 15.21 11.63
N ALA A 274 -12.07 14.72 12.44
CA ALA A 274 -12.33 13.97 13.65
C ALA A 274 -11.16 14.06 14.64
N SER A 275 -11.44 14.00 15.92
CA SER A 275 -10.43 13.70 16.93
C SER A 275 -10.25 12.18 16.99
N ILE A 276 -9.02 11.68 16.97
CA ILE A 276 -8.74 10.22 16.87
C ILE A 276 -7.94 9.74 18.06
N ILE A 277 -8.39 8.64 18.67
CA ILE A 277 -7.67 7.88 19.69
C ILE A 277 -7.07 6.65 19.01
N TYR A 278 -5.74 6.60 18.93
CA TYR A 278 -4.99 5.40 18.53
C TYR A 278 -4.69 4.61 19.79
N LEU A 279 -5.32 3.45 19.96
CA LEU A 279 -5.22 2.64 21.19
C LEU A 279 -4.45 1.36 20.92
N ASP A 280 -3.32 1.17 21.59
CA ASP A 280 -2.59 -0.09 21.53
C ASP A 280 -3.31 -1.13 22.40
N ALA A 281 -3.84 -2.17 21.77
CA ALA A 281 -4.55 -3.24 22.45
C ALA A 281 -4.25 -4.59 21.77
N PRO A 282 -4.21 -5.70 22.53
CA PRO A 282 -4.36 -5.80 23.99
C PRO A 282 -3.11 -5.34 24.78
N ALA A 283 -3.12 -5.53 26.10
CA ALA A 283 -1.96 -5.23 26.94
C ALA A 283 -0.74 -6.07 26.51
N GLY A 284 0.42 -5.42 26.32
CA GLY A 284 1.62 -6.03 25.74
C GLY A 284 1.88 -5.66 24.27
N VAL A 285 0.91 -5.03 23.60
CA VAL A 285 1.07 -4.48 22.24
C VAL A 285 1.68 -3.08 22.27
N GLY A 286 2.63 -2.79 21.39
CA GLY A 286 3.20 -1.45 21.22
C GLY A 286 3.77 -0.89 22.52
N PHE A 287 3.14 0.16 23.08
CA PHE A 287 3.51 0.70 24.39
C PHE A 287 2.58 0.27 25.55
N SER A 288 1.53 -0.50 25.28
CA SER A 288 0.67 -1.12 26.29
C SER A 288 1.41 -2.23 27.03
N ILE A 289 1.05 -2.46 28.29
CA ILE A 289 1.77 -3.40 29.16
C ILE A 289 0.85 -4.16 30.10
N ASP A 290 1.18 -5.43 30.33
CA ASP A 290 0.76 -6.17 31.52
C ASP A 290 1.96 -6.35 32.47
N LEU A 291 1.81 -5.86 33.70
CA LEU A 291 2.84 -5.96 34.74
C LEU A 291 3.00 -7.37 35.31
N ASN A 292 2.06 -8.28 35.07
CA ASN A 292 2.11 -9.64 35.61
C ASN A 292 2.78 -10.68 34.70
N SER A 293 2.73 -10.51 33.37
CA SER A 293 3.37 -11.44 32.42
C SER A 293 3.30 -10.90 30.98
N THR A 294 4.33 -11.15 30.18
CA THR A 294 4.29 -10.99 28.72
C THR A 294 3.68 -12.20 28.00
N ALA A 295 3.39 -13.28 28.73
CA ALA A 295 2.82 -14.54 28.21
C ALA A 295 1.33 -14.70 28.56
N HIS A 296 0.61 -13.59 28.79
CA HIS A 296 -0.84 -13.66 28.99
C HIS A 296 -1.52 -14.06 27.68
N VAL A 297 -2.44 -15.01 27.79
CA VAL A 297 -3.17 -15.58 26.67
C VAL A 297 -4.51 -14.86 26.59
N PHE A 298 -4.68 -14.02 25.57
CA PHE A 298 -5.89 -13.22 25.37
C PHE A 298 -6.95 -13.99 24.59
N THR A 299 -8.22 -13.64 24.81
CA THR A 299 -9.37 -14.09 24.02
C THR A 299 -10.18 -12.90 23.50
N ASP A 300 -11.01 -13.11 22.47
CA ASP A 300 -11.84 -12.04 21.89
C ASP A 300 -12.70 -11.31 22.93
N ASP A 301 -13.37 -12.05 23.82
CA ASP A 301 -14.22 -11.46 24.87
C ASP A 301 -13.43 -10.61 25.85
N GLU A 302 -12.22 -11.04 26.23
CA GLU A 302 -11.36 -10.30 27.13
C GLU A 302 -10.87 -9.00 26.49
N VAL A 303 -10.40 -9.06 25.25
CA VAL A 303 -9.95 -7.87 24.50
C VAL A 303 -11.12 -6.91 24.27
N ALA A 304 -12.30 -7.42 23.89
CA ALA A 304 -13.50 -6.61 23.72
C ALA A 304 -13.93 -5.93 25.02
N HIS A 305 -13.86 -6.64 26.16
CA HIS A 305 -14.17 -6.08 27.47
C HIS A 305 -13.19 -4.97 27.86
N ASP A 306 -11.89 -5.21 27.70
CA ASP A 306 -10.84 -4.23 28.01
C ASP A 306 -10.98 -2.97 27.14
N ASN A 307 -11.26 -3.15 25.84
CA ASN A 307 -11.50 -2.05 24.91
C ASN A 307 -12.81 -1.33 25.21
N LEU A 308 -13.88 -2.03 25.64
CA LEU A 308 -15.15 -1.42 26.01
C LEU A 308 -14.97 -0.38 27.12
N LEU A 309 -14.12 -0.67 28.11
CA LEU A 309 -13.79 0.27 29.18
C LEU A 309 -13.16 1.57 28.63
N ALA A 310 -12.55 1.54 27.44
CA ALA A 310 -12.04 2.72 26.74
C ALA A 310 -13.13 3.54 25.99
N VAL A 311 -14.29 2.96 25.65
CA VAL A 311 -15.31 3.57 24.76
C VAL A 311 -16.70 3.76 25.36
N THR A 312 -16.87 3.54 26.67
CA THR A 312 -18.18 3.35 27.33
C THR A 312 -19.25 4.45 27.18
N GLU A 313 -18.96 5.66 26.68
CA GLU A 313 -19.95 6.76 26.67
C GLU A 313 -20.29 7.40 25.30
N TRP A 314 -19.56 7.13 24.21
CA TRP A 314 -19.65 7.96 22.97
C TRP A 314 -19.89 7.20 21.65
N PHE A 315 -20.21 5.90 21.68
CA PHE A 315 -20.33 5.09 20.46
C PHE A 315 -21.54 5.46 19.56
N LYS A 316 -21.26 5.85 18.31
CA LYS A 316 -22.28 6.27 17.32
C LYS A 316 -22.35 5.38 16.07
N GLY A 317 -21.30 4.64 15.76
CA GLY A 317 -21.20 3.78 14.58
C GLY A 317 -19.79 3.18 14.47
N MET A 318 -19.61 2.27 13.52
CA MET A 318 -18.33 1.62 13.25
C MET A 318 -18.02 1.62 11.75
N LEU A 319 -16.74 1.77 11.44
CA LEU A 319 -16.20 1.71 10.10
C LEU A 319 -15.03 0.71 10.14
N ILE A 320 -15.11 -0.36 9.35
CA ILE A 320 -14.10 -1.43 9.35
C ILE A 320 -13.47 -1.48 7.96
N GLY A 321 -12.14 -1.31 7.91
CA GLY A 321 -11.34 -1.40 6.70
C GLY A 321 -10.71 -2.78 6.58
N ASN A 322 -10.91 -3.47 5.46
CA ASN A 322 -10.29 -4.75 5.16
C ASN A 322 -10.37 -5.76 6.33
N GLY A 323 -11.51 -5.81 7.01
CA GLY A 323 -11.67 -6.62 8.22
C GLY A 323 -11.89 -8.11 7.92
N CYS A 324 -11.29 -8.98 8.73
CA CYS A 324 -11.64 -10.40 8.79
C CYS A 324 -13.00 -10.57 9.51
N MET A 325 -14.10 -10.44 8.77
CA MET A 325 -15.47 -10.51 9.30
C MET A 325 -16.02 -11.93 9.45
N ASP A 326 -15.47 -12.88 8.69
CA ASP A 326 -15.88 -14.28 8.69
C ASP A 326 -14.75 -15.13 8.10
N GLU A 327 -14.12 -15.94 8.93
CA GLU A 327 -12.98 -16.74 8.49
C GLU A 327 -13.39 -17.77 7.43
N ARG A 328 -14.58 -18.35 7.53
CA ARG A 328 -14.99 -19.37 6.56
C ARG A 328 -15.08 -18.77 5.16
N LEU A 329 -15.71 -17.61 5.06
CA LEU A 329 -15.80 -16.87 3.81
C LEU A 329 -14.43 -16.38 3.34
N LEU A 330 -13.59 -15.89 4.26
CA LEU A 330 -12.23 -15.47 3.94
C LEU A 330 -11.42 -16.61 3.34
N TYR A 331 -11.20 -17.68 4.09
CA TYR A 331 -10.39 -18.82 3.66
C TYR A 331 -10.92 -19.47 2.37
N ASN A 332 -12.25 -19.51 2.18
CA ASN A 332 -12.85 -20.06 0.95
C ASN A 332 -12.72 -19.15 -0.27
N SER A 333 -12.57 -17.84 -0.09
CA SER A 333 -12.41 -16.89 -1.20
C SER A 333 -10.97 -16.77 -1.69
N LEU A 334 -9.98 -17.00 -0.81
CA LEU A 334 -8.56 -16.74 -1.09
C LEU A 334 -8.00 -17.48 -2.30
N VAL A 335 -8.26 -18.78 -2.46
CA VAL A 335 -7.69 -19.56 -3.57
C VAL A 335 -8.19 -19.07 -4.93
N GLY A 336 -9.50 -18.81 -5.04
CA GLY A 336 -10.09 -18.27 -6.26
C GLY A 336 -9.61 -16.85 -6.53
N TYR A 337 -9.59 -16.00 -5.51
CA TYR A 337 -9.08 -14.64 -5.60
C TYR A 337 -7.64 -14.61 -6.11
N ASN A 338 -6.76 -15.42 -5.52
CA ASN A 338 -5.35 -15.49 -5.91
C ASN A 338 -5.17 -15.95 -7.37
N TYR A 339 -5.98 -16.90 -7.82
CA TYR A 339 -5.93 -17.36 -9.21
C TYR A 339 -6.45 -16.31 -10.20
N ASP A 340 -7.63 -15.74 -9.92
CA ASP A 340 -8.26 -14.74 -10.78
C ASP A 340 -7.45 -13.43 -10.87
N HIS A 341 -6.60 -13.17 -9.87
CA HIS A 341 -5.68 -12.02 -9.81
C HIS A 341 -4.22 -12.41 -10.10
N THR A 342 -3.98 -13.63 -10.60
CA THR A 342 -2.65 -14.11 -11.06
C THR A 342 -1.55 -14.14 -10.01
N PHE A 343 -1.90 -14.12 -8.72
CA PHE A 343 -0.97 -14.37 -7.62
C PHE A 343 -0.47 -15.82 -7.58
N ILE A 344 -1.27 -16.74 -8.10
CA ILE A 344 -0.91 -18.14 -8.31
C ILE A 344 -1.24 -18.55 -9.75
N ASP A 345 -0.45 -19.47 -10.30
CA ASP A 345 -0.66 -19.95 -11.67
C ASP A 345 -1.67 -21.11 -11.74
N GLU A 346 -2.08 -21.46 -12.97
CA GLU A 346 -3.01 -22.55 -13.25
C GLU A 346 -2.53 -23.90 -12.70
N SER A 347 -1.22 -24.12 -12.59
CA SER A 347 -0.68 -25.37 -12.04
C SER A 347 -0.86 -25.42 -10.52
N GLN A 348 -0.61 -24.32 -9.82
CA GLN A 348 -0.83 -24.18 -8.39
C GLN A 348 -2.32 -24.27 -8.05
N TYR A 349 -3.17 -23.55 -8.81
CA TYR A 349 -4.62 -23.61 -8.65
C TYR A 349 -5.15 -25.03 -8.86
N ARG A 350 -4.83 -25.69 -9.98
CA ARG A 350 -5.25 -27.08 -10.23
C ARG A 350 -4.72 -28.06 -9.19
N SER A 351 -3.49 -27.88 -8.72
CA SER A 351 -2.90 -28.68 -7.65
C SER A 351 -3.70 -28.53 -6.34
N ALA A 352 -4.02 -27.30 -5.96
CA ALA A 352 -4.86 -27.02 -4.79
C ALA A 352 -6.25 -27.64 -4.96
N ILE A 353 -6.95 -27.41 -6.09
CA ILE A 353 -8.28 -27.99 -6.33
C ILE A 353 -8.25 -29.52 -6.28
N HIS A 354 -7.25 -30.15 -6.90
CA HIS A 354 -7.15 -31.60 -6.96
C HIS A 354 -6.88 -32.24 -5.59
N LYS A 355 -6.00 -31.64 -4.80
CA LYS A 355 -5.62 -32.14 -3.47
C LYS A 355 -6.68 -31.80 -2.42
N CYS A 356 -7.30 -30.63 -2.52
CA CYS A 356 -8.16 -30.06 -1.50
C CYS A 356 -9.65 -30.39 -1.69
N CYS A 357 -10.13 -30.54 -2.94
CA CYS A 357 -11.56 -30.48 -3.21
C CYS A 357 -12.11 -31.85 -3.68
N PRO A 358 -13.09 -32.44 -2.96
CA PRO A 358 -13.62 -33.79 -3.26
C PRO A 358 -14.16 -33.99 -4.68
N ASN A 359 -14.62 -32.91 -5.33
CA ASN A 359 -15.22 -32.94 -6.67
C ASN A 359 -14.34 -32.28 -7.74
N ASN A 360 -13.06 -32.01 -7.43
CA ASN A 360 -12.13 -31.31 -8.34
C ASN A 360 -12.68 -29.97 -8.87
N SER A 361 -13.45 -29.28 -8.02
CA SER A 361 -14.10 -27.99 -8.30
C SER A 361 -13.85 -27.06 -7.13
N SER A 362 -13.50 -25.80 -7.43
CA SER A 362 -13.41 -24.73 -6.44
C SER A 362 -14.80 -24.35 -5.90
N TYR A 363 -15.82 -24.40 -6.74
CA TYR A 363 -17.21 -24.18 -6.36
C TYR A 363 -17.67 -25.30 -5.42
N GLY A 364 -17.85 -24.96 -4.13
CA GLY A 364 -18.24 -25.88 -3.05
C GLY A 364 -17.07 -26.46 -2.25
N CYS A 365 -15.83 -26.04 -2.52
CA CYS A 365 -14.68 -26.47 -1.73
C CYS A 365 -14.64 -25.73 -0.38
N ASN A 366 -14.34 -26.47 0.69
CA ASN A 366 -14.24 -25.91 2.04
C ASN A 366 -12.78 -25.76 2.43
N PHE A 367 -12.11 -24.77 1.83
CA PHE A 367 -10.72 -24.43 2.12
C PHE A 367 -10.51 -24.02 3.58
N TYR A 368 -11.51 -23.43 4.23
CA TYR A 368 -11.45 -23.15 5.68
C TYR A 368 -11.18 -24.41 6.50
N LYS A 369 -11.92 -25.50 6.25
CA LYS A 369 -11.67 -26.77 6.97
C LYS A 369 -10.24 -27.27 6.76
N MET A 370 -9.65 -26.97 5.61
CA MET A 370 -8.30 -27.42 5.25
C MET A 370 -7.21 -26.55 5.84
N SER A 371 -7.44 -25.24 6.00
CA SER A 371 -6.50 -24.33 6.64
C SER A 371 -6.32 -24.63 8.14
N LEU A 372 -7.31 -25.26 8.77
CA LEU A 372 -7.21 -25.73 10.16
C LEU A 372 -6.20 -26.88 10.34
N ASP A 373 -5.86 -27.62 9.28
CA ASP A 373 -4.85 -28.67 9.32
C ASP A 373 -3.48 -28.10 8.93
N LYS A 374 -2.67 -27.75 9.93
CA LYS A 374 -1.31 -27.21 9.74
C LYS A 374 -0.34 -28.14 9.00
N THR A 375 -0.69 -29.43 8.83
CA THR A 375 0.11 -30.40 8.06
C THR A 375 -0.32 -30.50 6.60
N ASN A 376 -1.44 -29.88 6.24
CA ASN A 376 -2.01 -29.93 4.91
C ASN A 376 -1.42 -28.83 4.01
N THR A 377 -0.52 -29.22 3.12
CA THR A 377 0.16 -28.30 2.19
C THR A 377 -0.74 -27.82 1.06
N CYS A 378 -1.91 -28.44 0.85
CA CYS A 378 -2.73 -28.16 -0.33
C CYS A 378 -3.29 -26.74 -0.37
N TYR A 379 -3.59 -26.16 0.80
CA TYR A 379 -4.08 -24.79 0.95
C TYR A 379 -2.92 -23.78 0.88
N ASN A 380 -1.85 -24.05 1.62
CA ASN A 380 -0.70 -23.13 1.74
C ASN A 380 0.03 -22.91 0.41
N ASP A 381 0.05 -23.91 -0.48
CA ASP A 381 0.63 -23.81 -1.83
C ASP A 381 -0.09 -22.80 -2.75
N ALA A 382 -1.32 -22.40 -2.38
CA ALA A 382 -2.20 -21.51 -3.16
C ALA A 382 -2.55 -20.19 -2.43
N THR A 383 -1.82 -19.89 -1.36
CA THR A 383 -1.96 -18.64 -0.59
C THR A 383 -0.65 -17.88 -0.53
N VAL A 384 -0.71 -16.56 -0.64
CA VAL A 384 0.48 -15.69 -0.61
C VAL A 384 0.79 -15.29 0.82
N ALA A 385 2.07 -15.25 1.17
CA ALA A 385 2.52 -14.72 2.45
C ALA A 385 2.31 -13.20 2.52
N CYS A 386 1.89 -12.70 3.67
CA CYS A 386 1.77 -11.27 3.94
C CYS A 386 3.15 -10.69 4.26
N ALA A 387 3.43 -9.47 3.81
CA ALA A 387 4.62 -8.72 4.24
C ALA A 387 4.21 -7.69 5.29
N HIS A 388 4.88 -7.73 6.46
CA HIS A 388 4.68 -6.77 7.53
C HIS A 388 5.76 -5.67 7.49
N TYR A 389 5.38 -4.40 7.65
CA TYR A 389 6.28 -3.25 7.58
C TYR A 389 6.56 -2.69 9.00
N ASN A 390 7.78 -2.87 9.50
CA ASN A 390 8.20 -2.45 10.86
C ASN A 390 8.71 -1.00 10.92
N ASP A 391 8.08 -0.14 10.14
CA ASP A 391 8.60 1.15 9.71
C ASP A 391 8.74 2.16 10.87
N SER A 392 7.79 2.16 11.80
CA SER A 392 7.73 3.09 12.95
C SER A 392 8.63 2.69 14.12
N THR A 393 9.11 1.44 14.14
CA THR A 393 9.86 0.85 15.25
C THR A 393 11.12 1.64 15.58
N VAL A 394 11.89 2.01 14.57
CA VAL A 394 13.15 2.74 14.76
C VAL A 394 12.92 4.11 15.39
N TYR A 395 11.87 4.82 14.96
CA TYR A 395 11.53 6.13 15.51
C TYR A 395 11.03 6.03 16.95
N LEU A 396 10.07 5.14 17.21
CA LEU A 396 9.39 5.01 18.49
C LEU A 396 10.28 4.42 19.59
N GLN A 397 11.31 3.66 19.24
CA GLN A 397 12.30 3.19 20.22
C GLN A 397 13.28 4.27 20.69
N ARG A 398 13.39 5.42 20.02
CA ARG A 398 14.33 6.46 20.43
C ARG A 398 13.98 7.02 21.80
N ALA A 399 15.00 7.21 22.65
CA ALA A 399 14.82 7.70 24.00
C ALA A 399 14.22 9.12 24.07
N ASP A 400 14.54 9.99 23.10
CA ASP A 400 13.95 11.33 23.02
C ASP A 400 12.49 11.32 22.60
N VAL A 401 12.10 10.42 21.68
CA VAL A 401 10.69 10.22 21.29
C VAL A 401 9.89 9.65 22.46
N ARG A 402 10.39 8.61 23.12
CA ARG A 402 9.74 8.04 24.31
C ARG A 402 9.52 9.06 25.42
N ARG A 403 10.47 9.97 25.64
CA ARG A 403 10.30 11.09 26.58
C ARG A 403 9.22 12.07 26.12
N ALA A 404 9.20 12.43 24.83
CA ALA A 404 8.18 13.32 24.29
C ALA A 404 6.75 12.77 24.47
N LEU A 405 6.61 11.44 24.43
CA LEU A 405 5.36 10.71 24.64
C LEU A 405 5.09 10.29 26.10
N ASN A 406 5.95 10.70 27.04
CA ASN A 406 5.85 10.33 28.46
C ASN A 406 5.80 8.82 28.71
N ILE A 407 6.56 8.02 27.93
CA ILE A 407 6.61 6.56 28.10
C ILE A 407 7.47 6.21 29.32
N PRO A 408 6.92 5.51 30.34
CA PRO A 408 7.67 5.11 31.51
C PRO A 408 8.83 4.17 31.17
N SER A 409 9.91 4.22 31.95
CA SER A 409 11.10 3.38 31.73
C SER A 409 10.85 1.89 31.92
N ILE A 410 9.78 1.51 32.63
CA ILE A 410 9.38 0.12 32.83
C ILE A 410 8.74 -0.50 31.58
N VAL A 411 8.22 0.33 30.66
CA VAL A 411 7.65 -0.15 29.40
C VAL A 411 8.78 -0.70 28.51
N PRO A 412 8.67 -1.93 27.98
CA PRO A 412 9.66 -2.50 27.07
C PRO A 412 9.92 -1.67 25.82
N LYS A 413 10.88 -2.10 25.00
CA LYS A 413 11.09 -1.50 23.67
C LYS A 413 9.83 -1.68 22.84
N TYR A 414 9.52 -0.66 22.03
CA TYR A 414 8.39 -0.71 21.11
C TYR A 414 8.65 -1.73 20.02
N GLU A 415 7.65 -2.54 19.73
CA GLU A 415 7.56 -3.41 18.56
C GLU A 415 6.22 -3.12 17.88
N SER A 416 6.20 -3.23 16.55
CA SER A 416 5.01 -2.93 15.74
C SER A 416 3.93 -4.01 15.92
N CYS A 417 4.31 -5.28 15.91
CA CYS A 417 3.46 -6.38 16.35
C CYS A 417 4.17 -7.23 17.40
N ASN A 418 3.41 -7.70 18.39
CA ASN A 418 3.87 -8.63 19.40
C ASN A 418 3.55 -10.06 18.94
N GLU A 419 4.58 -10.75 18.42
CA GLU A 419 4.46 -12.12 17.90
C GLU A 419 4.06 -13.14 18.99
N ASP A 420 4.41 -12.90 20.26
CA ASP A 420 4.01 -13.81 21.35
C ASP A 420 2.48 -13.76 21.52
N ILE A 421 1.88 -12.56 21.50
CA ILE A 421 0.42 -12.39 21.55
C ILE A 421 -0.22 -13.02 20.33
N GLU A 422 0.30 -12.78 19.12
CA GLU A 422 -0.20 -13.37 17.88
C GLU A 422 -0.22 -14.91 17.95
N ASN A 423 0.89 -15.51 18.38
CA ASN A 423 1.07 -16.96 18.40
C ASN A 423 0.32 -17.66 19.54
N THR A 424 0.03 -16.96 20.63
CA THR A 424 -0.59 -17.53 21.84
C THR A 424 -2.04 -17.10 22.05
N TYR A 425 -2.59 -16.25 21.17
CA TYR A 425 -3.99 -15.83 21.22
C TYR A 425 -4.92 -17.06 21.24
N ASP A 426 -5.77 -17.16 22.26
CA ASP A 426 -6.55 -18.37 22.50
C ASP A 426 -7.85 -18.37 21.73
N VAL A 427 -7.74 -18.98 20.55
CA VAL A 427 -8.85 -19.24 19.64
C VAL A 427 -9.74 -20.43 20.06
N THR A 428 -9.44 -21.08 21.19
CA THR A 428 -10.17 -22.26 21.69
C THR A 428 -11.24 -21.94 22.72
N ILE A 429 -11.12 -20.81 23.43
CA ILE A 429 -12.08 -20.35 24.44
C ILE A 429 -13.15 -19.43 23.82
N THR A 430 -12.75 -18.30 23.24
CA THR A 430 -13.64 -17.43 22.45
C THR A 430 -12.93 -17.01 21.18
N HIS A 431 -13.36 -17.59 20.06
CA HIS A 431 -12.96 -17.21 18.72
C HIS A 431 -14.20 -17.00 17.86
N TYR A 432 -14.44 -15.75 17.50
CA TYR A 432 -15.53 -15.43 16.60
C TYR A 432 -15.13 -15.77 15.17
N ILE A 433 -15.42 -17.02 14.78
CA ILE A 433 -15.32 -17.48 13.37
C ILE A 433 -16.09 -16.52 12.44
N THR A 434 -17.14 -15.87 12.96
CA THR A 434 -17.96 -14.92 12.23
C THR A 434 -18.50 -13.79 13.10
N GLN A 435 -18.61 -12.60 12.50
CA GLN A 435 -19.07 -11.37 13.15
C GLN A 435 -20.53 -11.02 12.84
N HIS A 436 -21.30 -11.94 12.21
CA HIS A 436 -22.67 -11.65 11.77
C HIS A 436 -23.57 -11.13 12.91
N ASP A 437 -23.57 -11.80 14.05
CA ASP A 437 -24.45 -11.44 15.18
C ASP A 437 -24.04 -10.11 15.82
N ASN A 438 -22.73 -9.85 15.92
CA ASN A 438 -22.20 -8.60 16.46
C ASN A 438 -22.59 -7.41 15.56
N VAL A 439 -22.45 -7.55 14.23
CA VAL A 439 -22.86 -6.50 13.27
C VAL A 439 -24.38 -6.28 13.30
N LYS A 440 -25.17 -7.35 13.39
CA LYS A 440 -26.64 -7.23 13.51
C LYS A 440 -27.03 -6.47 14.76
N GLN A 441 -26.44 -6.77 15.92
CA GLN A 441 -26.72 -6.06 17.18
C GLN A 441 -26.42 -4.57 17.07
N VAL A 442 -25.34 -4.19 16.40
CA VAL A 442 -24.96 -2.78 16.17
C VAL A 442 -26.01 -2.07 15.30
N ILE A 443 -26.47 -2.72 14.24
CA ILE A 443 -27.51 -2.20 13.35
C ILE A 443 -28.86 -2.10 14.07
N GLU A 444 -29.24 -3.11 14.85
CA GLU A 444 -30.46 -3.11 15.67
C GLU A 444 -30.44 -2.01 16.74
N ALA A 445 -29.26 -1.64 17.24
CA ALA A 445 -29.05 -0.47 18.09
C ALA A 445 -29.09 0.88 17.34
N ASN A 446 -29.54 0.87 16.07
CA ASN A 446 -29.65 2.02 15.19
C ASN A 446 -28.32 2.76 15.00
N LYS A 447 -27.22 2.00 14.95
CA LYS A 447 -25.87 2.52 14.67
C LYS A 447 -25.51 2.17 13.24
N LYS A 448 -24.89 3.14 12.55
CA LYS A 448 -24.46 2.94 11.16
C LYS A 448 -23.20 2.08 11.13
N VAL A 449 -23.20 1.07 10.26
CA VAL A 449 -22.03 0.24 9.96
C VAL A 449 -21.59 0.54 8.53
N ALA A 450 -20.29 0.64 8.32
CA ALA A 450 -19.73 0.60 6.97
C ALA A 450 -18.52 -0.35 6.93
N LEU A 451 -18.48 -1.18 5.90
CA LEU A 451 -17.37 -2.06 5.60
C LEU A 451 -16.71 -1.55 4.31
N PHE A 452 -15.43 -1.23 4.35
CA PHE A 452 -14.71 -0.77 3.17
C PHE A 452 -13.49 -1.66 2.91
N TYR A 453 -13.24 -1.96 1.64
CA TYR A 453 -12.18 -2.88 1.23
C TYR A 453 -11.37 -2.31 0.08
N GLY A 454 -10.05 -2.35 0.17
CA GLY A 454 -9.21 -2.29 -1.02
C GLY A 454 -9.49 -3.46 -1.95
N ASP A 455 -9.77 -3.21 -3.23
CA ASP A 455 -10.20 -4.28 -4.16
C ASP A 455 -9.04 -5.15 -4.68
N VAL A 456 -7.79 -4.78 -4.41
CA VAL A 456 -6.59 -5.59 -4.71
C VAL A 456 -5.96 -6.22 -3.46
N ASP A 457 -6.62 -6.12 -2.29
CA ASP A 457 -6.17 -6.81 -1.09
C ASP A 457 -6.40 -8.32 -1.19
N SER A 458 -5.32 -9.10 -1.14
CA SER A 458 -5.37 -10.56 -1.09
C SER A 458 -5.42 -11.12 0.33
N VAL A 459 -5.20 -10.31 1.37
CA VAL A 459 -5.18 -10.77 2.77
C VAL A 459 -6.59 -10.84 3.34
N CYS A 460 -7.37 -9.77 3.21
CA CYS A 460 -8.76 -9.68 3.61
C CYS A 460 -9.57 -9.12 2.44
N ASN A 461 -9.78 -9.97 1.42
CA ASN A 461 -10.25 -9.52 0.12
C ASN A 461 -11.72 -9.02 0.11
N ALA A 462 -12.02 -8.15 -0.87
CA ALA A 462 -13.35 -7.56 -1.04
C ALA A 462 -14.46 -8.58 -1.36
N ILE A 463 -14.14 -9.77 -1.91
CA ILE A 463 -15.15 -10.80 -2.22
C ILE A 463 -15.72 -11.35 -0.92
N HIS A 464 -14.86 -11.65 0.05
CA HIS A 464 -15.27 -12.06 1.39
C HIS A 464 -16.16 -10.99 2.05
N GLY A 465 -15.73 -9.73 2.06
CA GLY A 465 -16.53 -8.64 2.63
C GLY A 465 -17.92 -8.51 1.99
N ALA A 466 -18.02 -8.68 0.67
CA ALA A 466 -19.28 -8.64 -0.06
C ALA A 466 -20.19 -9.83 0.29
N GLN A 467 -19.62 -11.04 0.41
CA GLN A 467 -20.34 -12.25 0.83
C GLN A 467 -20.89 -12.08 2.25
N PHE A 468 -20.07 -11.62 3.18
CA PHE A 468 -20.47 -11.33 4.55
C PHE A 468 -21.63 -10.32 4.60
N ALA A 469 -21.49 -9.19 3.88
CA ALA A 469 -22.55 -8.17 3.83
C ALA A 469 -23.88 -8.72 3.29
N SER A 470 -23.81 -9.64 2.31
CA SER A 470 -24.99 -10.30 1.74
C SER A 470 -25.60 -11.32 2.71
N GLU A 471 -24.80 -12.12 3.40
CA GLU A 471 -25.23 -13.19 4.31
C GLU A 471 -25.88 -12.67 5.61
N LEU A 472 -25.67 -11.39 5.95
CA LEU A 472 -26.42 -10.74 7.02
C LEU A 472 -27.94 -10.73 6.78
N GLY A 473 -28.41 -10.88 5.53
CA GLY A 473 -29.83 -10.93 5.19
C GLY A 473 -30.57 -9.59 5.35
N LEU A 474 -29.82 -8.48 5.35
CA LEU A 474 -30.37 -7.13 5.48
C LEU A 474 -31.13 -6.72 4.21
N LYS A 475 -32.12 -5.84 4.36
CA LYS A 475 -32.86 -5.28 3.21
C LYS A 475 -31.93 -4.46 2.32
N LEU A 476 -31.79 -4.86 1.05
CA LEU A 476 -31.06 -4.08 0.04
C LEU A 476 -31.78 -2.73 -0.20
N ILE A 477 -31.05 -1.63 -0.05
CA ILE A 477 -31.52 -0.25 -0.28
C ILE A 477 -31.10 0.22 -1.67
N SER A 478 -29.84 -0.01 -2.05
CA SER A 478 -29.33 0.30 -3.38
C SER A 478 -28.41 -0.82 -3.86
N PRO A 479 -28.60 -1.32 -5.10
CA PRO A 479 -27.65 -2.26 -5.70
C PRO A 479 -26.30 -1.60 -5.92
N GLN A 480 -25.30 -2.42 -6.25
CA GLN A 480 -23.94 -1.97 -6.51
C GLN A 480 -23.92 -0.83 -7.54
N SER A 481 -23.28 0.26 -7.18
CA SER A 481 -23.12 1.45 -8.03
C SER A 481 -21.76 2.09 -7.78
N ILE A 482 -21.30 2.96 -8.68
CA ILE A 482 -20.03 3.67 -8.50
C ILE A 482 -20.21 4.87 -7.57
N TYR A 483 -19.17 5.17 -6.79
CA TYR A 483 -19.01 6.47 -6.14
C TYR A 483 -17.71 7.13 -6.60
N THR A 484 -17.69 8.45 -6.60
CA THR A 484 -16.72 9.22 -7.41
C THR A 484 -16.11 10.40 -6.67
N ASP A 485 -14.92 10.80 -7.12
CA ASP A 485 -14.35 12.12 -6.94
C ASP A 485 -14.10 12.73 -8.33
N GLN A 486 -14.85 13.78 -8.67
CA GLN A 486 -14.75 14.43 -9.97
C GLN A 486 -13.41 15.16 -10.19
N GLN A 487 -12.62 15.36 -9.12
CA GLN A 487 -11.31 15.99 -9.19
C GLN A 487 -10.16 15.03 -9.53
N GLN A 488 -10.40 13.71 -9.53
CA GLN A 488 -9.41 12.70 -9.92
C GLN A 488 -9.74 12.04 -11.26
N LYS A 489 -8.75 11.37 -11.86
CA LYS A 489 -8.93 10.64 -13.13
C LYS A 489 -8.40 9.20 -13.02
N PRO A 490 -9.22 8.19 -13.39
CA PRO A 490 -10.65 8.30 -13.65
C PRO A 490 -11.40 8.65 -12.35
N PRO A 491 -12.59 9.27 -12.44
CA PRO A 491 -13.30 9.81 -11.28
C PRO A 491 -13.81 8.73 -10.31
N THR A 492 -13.87 7.47 -10.74
CA THR A 492 -14.32 6.35 -9.91
C THR A 492 -13.36 6.10 -8.76
N ILE A 493 -13.87 6.24 -7.53
CA ILE A 493 -13.17 5.81 -6.31
C ILE A 493 -13.36 4.30 -6.13
N GLY A 494 -14.57 3.80 -6.31
CA GLY A 494 -14.89 2.38 -6.23
C GLY A 494 -16.38 2.11 -6.31
N PHE A 495 -16.82 0.98 -5.77
CA PHE A 495 -18.22 0.57 -5.76
C PHE A 495 -18.83 0.66 -4.37
N ILE A 496 -20.14 0.94 -4.30
CA ILE A 496 -20.94 0.91 -3.08
C ILE A 496 -22.20 0.08 -3.29
N THR A 497 -22.50 -0.78 -2.31
CA THR A 497 -23.79 -1.48 -2.17
C THR A 497 -24.38 -1.11 -0.81
N GLN A 498 -25.64 -0.69 -0.78
CA GLN A 498 -26.26 -0.19 0.45
C GLN A 498 -27.36 -1.13 0.92
N TYR A 499 -27.28 -1.51 2.19
CA TYR A 499 -28.27 -2.29 2.92
C TYR A 499 -28.85 -1.44 4.06
N ALA A 500 -29.98 -1.87 4.62
CA ALA A 500 -30.56 -1.20 5.78
C ALA A 500 -29.60 -1.26 6.98
N GLY A 501 -28.96 -0.13 7.30
CA GLY A 501 -28.01 0.01 8.42
C GLY A 501 -26.54 -0.29 8.08
N LEU A 502 -26.24 -0.80 6.88
CA LEU A 502 -24.91 -1.19 6.45
C LEU A 502 -24.58 -0.68 5.05
N ASP A 503 -23.44 0.02 4.90
CA ASP A 503 -22.85 0.34 3.60
C ASP A 503 -21.63 -0.57 3.33
N PHE A 504 -21.60 -1.29 2.21
CA PHE A 504 -20.43 -2.04 1.74
C PHE A 504 -19.75 -1.28 0.61
N LEU A 505 -18.45 -0.99 0.75
CA LEU A 505 -17.67 -0.19 -0.20
C LEU A 505 -16.41 -0.92 -0.65
N THR A 506 -16.01 -0.71 -1.90
CA THR A 506 -14.66 -1.01 -2.38
C THR A 506 -13.90 0.27 -2.69
N VAL A 507 -12.57 0.24 -2.58
CA VAL A 507 -11.68 1.32 -3.00
C VAL A 507 -10.75 0.77 -4.07
N ARG A 508 -10.87 1.33 -5.26
CA ARG A 508 -10.27 0.81 -6.48
C ARG A 508 -8.76 0.97 -6.50
N GLY A 509 -8.06 -0.14 -6.72
CA GLY A 509 -6.60 -0.22 -6.74
C GLY A 509 -5.95 0.08 -5.40
N ALA A 510 -6.64 -0.20 -4.29
CA ALA A 510 -6.07 -0.14 -2.95
C ALA A 510 -5.85 -1.55 -2.39
N GLY A 511 -4.74 -1.77 -1.71
CA GLY A 511 -4.44 -2.99 -0.94
C GLY A 511 -5.06 -2.99 0.47
N HIS A 512 -4.43 -3.73 1.39
CA HIS A 512 -4.91 -3.92 2.77
C HIS A 512 -5.00 -2.59 3.55
N PHE A 513 -3.95 -1.77 3.49
CA PHE A 513 -3.86 -0.48 4.17
C PHE A 513 -4.35 0.66 3.26
N VAL A 514 -5.65 0.68 2.98
CA VAL A 514 -6.30 1.58 2.00
C VAL A 514 -5.89 3.05 2.16
N ALA A 515 -5.75 3.53 3.40
CA ALA A 515 -5.44 4.92 3.71
C ALA A 515 -3.95 5.28 3.68
N SER A 516 -3.06 4.30 3.46
CA SER A 516 -1.61 4.52 3.48
C SER A 516 -1.13 5.42 2.33
N SER A 517 0.08 5.97 2.47
CA SER A 517 0.65 6.92 1.49
C SER A 517 0.75 6.36 0.07
N ASP A 518 1.00 5.06 -0.04
CA ASP A 518 1.30 4.38 -1.30
C ASP A 518 0.04 3.77 -1.95
N GLU A 519 -1.12 3.89 -1.28
CA GLU A 519 -2.39 3.30 -1.68
C GLU A 519 -3.38 4.35 -2.20
N LYS A 520 -4.42 4.69 -1.43
CA LYS A 520 -5.50 5.62 -1.81
C LYS A 520 -5.88 6.57 -0.68
N PRO A 521 -4.92 7.38 -0.16
CA PRO A 521 -5.12 8.18 1.06
C PRO A 521 -6.14 9.31 0.88
N LYS A 522 -6.23 9.90 -0.32
CA LYS A 522 -7.19 10.98 -0.63
C LYS A 522 -8.62 10.43 -0.65
N GLU A 523 -8.81 9.31 -1.32
CA GLU A 523 -10.09 8.61 -1.47
C GLU A 523 -10.57 8.07 -0.13
N ALA A 524 -9.67 7.48 0.66
CA ALA A 524 -9.96 7.01 2.02
C ALA A 524 -10.45 8.15 2.93
N LEU A 525 -9.83 9.34 2.85
CA LEU A 525 -10.27 10.51 3.61
C LEU A 525 -11.68 10.97 3.19
N GLN A 526 -11.99 10.99 1.88
CA GLN A 526 -13.34 11.32 1.40
C GLN A 526 -14.37 10.29 1.90
N LEU A 527 -14.04 9.00 1.81
CA LEU A 527 -14.89 7.92 2.31
C LEU A 527 -15.18 8.11 3.80
N PHE A 528 -14.14 8.29 4.61
CA PHE A 528 -14.25 8.48 6.05
C PHE A 528 -15.08 9.71 6.42
N ALA A 529 -14.78 10.86 5.83
CA ALA A 529 -15.50 12.09 6.10
C ALA A 529 -17.00 11.99 5.74
N ASN A 530 -17.33 11.35 4.62
CA ASN A 530 -18.72 11.17 4.20
C ASN A 530 -19.45 10.14 5.06
N PHE A 531 -18.77 9.10 5.55
CA PHE A 531 -19.32 8.18 6.54
C PHE A 531 -19.70 8.92 7.82
N LEU A 532 -18.78 9.71 8.40
CA LEU A 532 -19.03 10.47 9.64
C LEU A 532 -20.17 11.48 9.49
N ARG A 533 -20.29 12.12 8.33
CA ARG A 533 -21.34 13.11 8.03
C ARG A 533 -22.68 12.48 7.66
N GLY A 534 -22.72 11.18 7.37
CA GLY A 534 -23.90 10.50 6.84
C GLY A 534 -24.31 11.02 5.45
N THR A 535 -23.36 11.53 4.66
CA THR A 535 -23.60 12.09 3.32
C THR A 535 -23.27 11.08 2.22
N ASN A 536 -23.65 11.39 0.98
CA ASN A 536 -23.28 10.57 -0.17
C ASN A 536 -21.74 10.48 -0.29
N TYR A 537 -21.20 9.28 -0.49
CA TYR A 537 -19.75 9.04 -0.59
C TYR A 537 -19.07 9.75 -1.77
N SER A 538 -19.82 10.20 -2.78
CA SER A 538 -19.33 11.04 -3.87
C SER A 538 -19.30 12.53 -3.55
N THR A 539 -19.71 12.93 -2.34
CA THR A 539 -19.68 14.34 -1.94
C THR A 539 -18.20 14.77 -1.81
N PRO A 540 -17.73 15.76 -2.59
CA PRO A 540 -16.37 16.24 -2.48
C PRO A 540 -16.10 16.81 -1.09
N ILE A 541 -14.91 16.57 -0.56
CA ILE A 541 -14.47 17.19 0.69
C ILE A 541 -13.49 18.31 0.39
N ASP A 542 -13.55 19.38 1.19
CA ASP A 542 -12.56 20.45 1.10
C ASP A 542 -11.23 19.96 1.68
N TYR A 543 -10.31 19.57 0.80
CA TYR A 543 -8.97 19.13 1.16
C TYR A 543 -8.08 20.29 1.66
N MET A 544 -8.54 21.55 1.58
CA MET A 544 -7.74 22.77 1.79
C MET A 544 -7.93 23.46 3.14
N LEU A 545 -8.66 22.86 4.10
CA LEU A 545 -8.80 23.37 5.48
C LEU A 545 -7.45 23.69 6.18
N SER A 546 -6.31 23.26 5.64
CA SER A 546 -4.96 23.49 6.19
C SER A 546 -4.17 24.67 5.60
N ILE A 547 -4.65 25.41 4.59
CA ILE A 547 -3.85 26.53 4.02
C ILE A 547 -4.18 27.89 4.69
N ALA A 548 -5.36 28.03 5.29
CA ALA A 548 -5.82 29.31 5.84
C ALA A 548 -5.05 29.80 7.08
N LEU A 549 -4.33 28.90 7.78
CA LEU A 549 -3.58 29.20 9.00
C LEU A 549 -2.08 29.46 8.77
N MET A 550 -1.58 29.38 7.53
CA MET A 550 -0.23 29.84 7.23
C MET A 550 -0.19 31.38 7.23
N SER A 551 0.74 31.94 8.00
CA SER A 551 0.97 33.37 8.22
C SER A 551 0.84 34.23 6.94
N PRO A 552 0.42 35.51 7.03
CA PRO A 552 0.17 36.38 5.87
C PRO A 552 1.32 36.50 4.86
N GLY A 553 2.55 36.18 5.25
CA GLY A 553 3.74 36.16 4.39
C GLY A 553 3.72 35.14 3.25
N CYS A 554 2.82 34.14 3.28
CA CYS A 554 2.68 33.15 2.21
C CYS A 554 1.49 33.40 1.26
N ARG A 555 0.77 34.53 1.38
CA ARG A 555 -0.35 34.86 0.47
C ARG A 555 0.07 35.50 -0.86
N GLN A 556 1.35 35.87 -1.02
CA GLN A 556 1.81 36.55 -2.24
C GLN A 556 2.10 35.63 -3.44
N PHE A 557 2.04 34.31 -3.29
CA PHE A 557 2.34 33.38 -4.40
C PHE A 557 1.14 32.97 -5.26
N PHE A 558 -0.10 33.34 -4.89
CA PHE A 558 -1.31 32.88 -5.59
C PHE A 558 -2.09 33.96 -6.36
N THR A 559 -1.55 35.18 -6.50
CA THR A 559 -2.18 36.24 -7.32
C THR A 559 -1.21 36.75 -8.38
N CYS A 560 -0.94 35.95 -9.41
CA CYS A 560 -0.38 36.47 -10.66
C CYS A 560 -0.74 35.56 -11.85
N ALA A 561 -2.00 35.59 -12.27
CA ALA A 561 -2.40 35.15 -13.61
C ALA A 561 -3.61 35.97 -14.13
N SER A 562 -3.52 37.29 -14.02
CA SER A 562 -4.32 38.19 -14.87
C SER A 562 -3.58 39.51 -15.05
N LYS A 563 -2.54 39.51 -15.90
CA LYS A 563 -2.13 40.66 -16.71
C LYS A 563 -1.05 40.24 -17.70
N LYS A 564 -1.42 40.28 -18.98
CA LYS A 564 -0.48 40.37 -20.10
C LYS A 564 0.42 41.59 -19.87
N THR A 565 1.74 41.39 -19.88
CA THR A 565 2.73 42.21 -20.62
C THR A 565 4.15 41.73 -20.34
N SER A 566 4.83 41.28 -21.41
CA SER A 566 6.25 41.42 -21.77
C SER A 566 7.36 41.54 -20.71
N ASN A 567 8.38 40.70 -20.91
CA ASN A 567 9.81 40.82 -20.56
C ASN A 567 10.34 39.94 -19.41
N ILE A 568 10.85 38.77 -19.84
CA ILE A 568 12.13 38.11 -19.50
C ILE A 568 12.78 38.51 -18.16
N VAL A 569 12.74 37.58 -17.19
CA VAL A 569 13.92 37.01 -16.49
C VAL A 569 13.56 35.57 -16.06
N LYS A 570 14.26 34.57 -16.59
CA LYS A 570 14.10 33.14 -16.23
C LYS A 570 14.98 32.81 -15.01
N THR A 571 14.38 32.52 -13.86
CA THR A 571 14.91 31.52 -12.91
C THR A 571 13.72 30.86 -12.23
N GLY A 572 13.59 29.54 -12.40
CA GLY A 572 12.49 28.76 -11.83
C GLY A 572 12.88 27.30 -11.71
N CYS A 573 12.83 26.80 -10.48
CA CYS A 573 12.93 25.38 -10.15
C CYS A 573 11.87 24.57 -10.91
N ARG A 574 12.25 23.39 -11.42
CA ARG A 574 11.36 22.41 -12.06
C ARG A 574 11.52 21.04 -11.38
N PRO A 575 10.44 20.38 -10.96
CA PRO A 575 10.40 18.94 -10.79
C PRO A 575 9.65 18.31 -11.97
N ALA A 576 10.36 17.64 -12.86
CA ALA A 576 9.90 16.52 -13.70
C ALA A 576 11.08 16.06 -14.57
N TRP A 577 11.46 14.79 -14.45
CA TRP A 577 12.38 14.13 -15.36
C TRP A 577 11.67 13.93 -16.70
N VAL A 578 11.82 14.91 -17.58
CA VAL A 578 11.47 14.81 -19.00
C VAL A 578 12.78 14.59 -19.75
N VAL A 579 12.99 13.38 -20.29
CA VAL A 579 14.17 13.00 -21.10
C VAL A 579 14.26 13.83 -22.39
N ASP A 580 13.17 14.46 -22.80
CA ASP A 580 13.02 15.17 -24.07
C ASP A 580 13.95 16.39 -24.24
N GLN A 581 14.46 16.98 -23.14
CA GLN A 581 15.37 18.13 -23.21
C GLN A 581 16.85 17.78 -23.16
N TYR A 582 17.23 16.53 -22.87
CA TYR A 582 18.63 16.16 -22.65
C TYR A 582 19.20 15.20 -23.68
N VAL A 583 18.38 14.58 -24.54
CA VAL A 583 18.90 13.66 -25.57
C VAL A 583 19.77 14.41 -26.57
N ASP A 584 19.32 15.57 -27.07
CA ASP A 584 20.12 16.34 -28.02
C ASP A 584 21.39 16.92 -27.35
N ASP A 585 21.34 17.34 -26.07
CA ASP A 585 22.50 17.84 -25.31
C ASP A 585 23.53 16.75 -24.95
N ILE A 586 23.11 15.51 -24.74
CA ILE A 586 24.00 14.36 -24.44
C ILE A 586 24.70 13.84 -25.71
N LEU A 587 24.06 14.00 -26.87
CA LEU A 587 24.62 13.60 -28.17
C LEU A 587 25.70 14.57 -28.67
N ASP A 588 25.68 15.83 -28.24
CA ASP A 588 26.67 16.86 -28.62
C ASP A 588 27.97 16.84 -27.76
N GLN A 589 28.07 15.99 -26.72
CA GLN A 589 29.28 15.85 -25.89
C GLN A 589 30.11 14.59 -26.17
N SER A 590 30.26 14.21 -27.44
CA SER A 590 31.19 13.14 -27.86
C SER A 590 32.37 13.67 -28.66
#